data_AF-A0A843RAB5-F1
#
_entry.id   AF-A0A843RAB5-F1
#
_cell.length_a   1.000
_cell.length_b   1.000
_cell.length_c   1.000
_cell.angle_alpha   90.00
_cell.angle_beta   90.00
_cell.angle_gamma   90.00
#
_symmetry.space_group_name_H-M   'P 1'
#
loop_
_entity.id
_entity.type
_entity.pdbx_description
1 polymer ?
#
loop_
_entity_poly.entity_id
_entity_poly.type
_entity_poly.pdbx_seq_one_letter_code
_entity_poly.pdbx_strand_id
1 'polypeptide(L)'
;MTDGLDRAEIISLLETLGSDNDEEVLAAARVLDTKVAAAGTSWSVLLTAGTRTAEAETEADEAPEAAAVAALPADEAAKNAETLALIDKLLARSGHSDDLRQELEDYKTDLAEGEFKDADHSYIRALYRRLSG
;
A
#
# COMPACT_ATOMS: atom_id res chain seq x y z
N MET A 1 -5.08 21.46 -6.87
CA MET A 1 -4.87 22.40 -5.76
C MET A 1 -6.07 22.30 -4.85
N THR A 2 -5.92 21.69 -3.66
CA THR A 2 -6.92 21.69 -2.58
C THR A 2 -6.80 23.01 -1.82
N ASP A 3 -6.94 24.13 -2.52
CA ASP A 3 -6.87 25.46 -1.95
C ASP A 3 -8.13 25.65 -1.08
N GLY A 4 -7.98 25.41 0.22
CA GLY A 4 -9.08 25.47 1.19
C GLY A 4 -9.16 24.30 2.16
N LEU A 5 -8.37 23.23 1.96
CA LEU A 5 -8.36 22.06 2.84
C LEU A 5 -7.08 22.02 3.69
N ASP A 6 -7.16 22.45 4.96
CA ASP A 6 -6.03 22.38 5.90
C ASP A 6 -5.85 20.94 6.41
N ARG A 7 -4.71 20.35 6.05
CA ARG A 7 -4.37 18.96 6.39
C ARG A 7 -4.21 18.76 7.90
N ALA A 8 -3.60 19.71 8.61
CA ALA A 8 -3.40 19.58 10.05
C ALA A 8 -4.73 19.61 10.78
N GLU A 9 -5.64 20.48 10.35
CA GLU A 9 -6.97 20.59 10.92
C GLU A 9 -7.84 19.35 10.66
N ILE A 10 -7.75 18.75 9.46
CA ILE A 10 -8.42 17.47 9.16
C ILE A 10 -7.90 16.35 10.04
N ILE A 11 -6.59 16.27 10.26
CA ILE A 11 -5.99 15.24 11.13
C ILE A 11 -6.52 15.38 12.55
N SER A 12 -6.54 16.59 13.11
CA SER A 12 -7.09 16.82 14.44
C SER A 12 -8.55 16.38 14.55
N LEU A 13 -9.38 16.65 13.54
CA LEU A 13 -10.78 16.23 13.54
C LEU A 13 -10.93 14.71 13.43
N LEU A 14 -10.06 14.04 12.67
CA LEU A 14 -10.05 12.58 12.56
C LEU A 14 -9.59 11.91 13.86
N GLU A 15 -8.65 12.50 14.60
CA GLU A 15 -8.27 12.03 15.92
C GLU A 15 -9.43 12.14 16.93
N THR A 16 -10.24 13.20 16.84
CA THR A 16 -11.45 13.37 17.68
C THR A 16 -12.52 12.31 17.40
N LEU A 17 -12.54 11.69 16.22
CA LEU A 17 -13.47 10.58 15.94
C LEU A 17 -13.18 9.32 16.78
N GLY A 18 -11.99 9.22 17.37
CA GLY A 18 -11.63 8.14 18.29
C GLY A 18 -12.03 8.39 19.75
N SER A 19 -12.72 9.49 20.05
CA SER A 19 -13.19 9.83 21.40
C SER A 19 -14.34 8.92 21.85
N ASP A 20 -14.41 8.65 23.16
CA ASP A 20 -15.53 7.94 23.79
C ASP A 20 -16.80 8.81 23.90
N ASN A 21 -16.71 10.10 23.57
CA ASN A 21 -17.83 11.03 23.61
C ASN A 21 -18.53 11.13 22.24
N ASP A 22 -19.66 10.43 22.11
CA ASP A 22 -20.48 10.39 20.89
C ASP A 22 -20.87 11.78 20.35
N GLU A 23 -21.06 12.77 21.22
CA GLU A 23 -21.44 14.14 20.80
C GLU A 23 -20.27 14.85 20.10
N GLU A 24 -19.05 14.66 20.61
CA GLU A 24 -17.82 15.18 19.99
C GLU A 24 -17.51 14.46 18.69
N VAL A 25 -17.69 13.14 18.63
CA VAL A 25 -17.52 12.34 17.41
C VAL A 25 -18.47 12.84 16.32
N LEU A 26 -19.75 13.02 16.66
CA LEU A 26 -20.77 13.46 15.70
C LEU A 26 -20.55 14.91 15.24
N ALA A 27 -20.11 15.79 16.14
CA ALA A 27 -19.74 17.16 15.79
C ALA A 27 -18.53 17.17 14.84
N ALA A 28 -17.47 16.42 15.16
CA ALA A 28 -16.27 16.33 14.33
C ALA A 28 -16.57 15.75 12.94
N ALA A 29 -17.38 14.70 12.86
CA ALA A 29 -17.80 14.09 11.59
C ALA A 29 -18.55 15.08 10.69
N ARG A 30 -19.46 15.89 11.25
CA ARG A 30 -20.21 16.92 10.49
C ARG A 30 -19.31 18.05 9.99
N VAL A 31 -18.32 18.45 10.80
CA VAL A 31 -17.35 19.47 10.41
C VAL A 31 -16.46 18.95 9.28
N LEU A 32 -16.00 17.70 9.37
CA LEU A 32 -15.24 17.02 8.31
C LEU A 32 -16.01 16.98 6.99
N ASP A 33 -17.27 16.52 7.01
CA ASP A 33 -18.12 16.44 5.82
C ASP A 33 -18.34 17.82 5.17
N THR A 34 -18.66 18.83 5.98
CA THR A 34 -18.86 20.21 5.51
C THR A 34 -17.62 20.75 4.80
N LYS A 35 -16.42 20.47 5.33
CA LYS A 35 -15.16 20.96 4.75
C LYS A 35 -14.80 20.27 3.44
N VAL A 36 -14.99 18.95 3.38
CA VAL A 36 -14.76 18.18 2.15
C VAL A 36 -15.74 18.64 1.07
N ALA A 37 -17.01 18.83 1.41
CA ALA A 37 -18.02 19.37 0.49
C ALA A 37 -17.72 20.82 0.04
N ALA A 38 -17.32 21.69 0.97
CA ALA A 38 -16.97 23.09 0.67
C ALA A 38 -15.76 23.22 -0.25
N ALA A 39 -14.80 22.29 -0.14
CA ALA A 39 -13.65 22.19 -1.04
C ALA A 39 -14.00 21.58 -2.42
N GLY A 40 -15.28 21.25 -2.66
CA GLY A 40 -15.74 20.69 -3.94
C GLY A 40 -15.10 19.34 -4.27
N THR A 41 -14.68 18.59 -3.24
CA THR A 41 -13.99 17.30 -3.39
C THR A 41 -14.72 16.21 -2.62
N SER A 42 -14.28 14.96 -2.76
CA SER A 42 -14.84 13.81 -2.06
C SER A 42 -13.74 12.98 -1.42
N TRP A 43 -14.09 12.17 -0.43
CA TRP A 43 -13.15 11.23 0.20
C TRP A 43 -12.50 10.29 -0.80
N SER A 44 -13.24 9.83 -1.82
CA SER A 44 -12.66 9.02 -2.90
C SER A 44 -11.56 9.77 -3.63
N VAL A 45 -11.78 11.03 -4.02
CA VAL A 45 -10.76 11.85 -4.70
C VAL A 45 -9.57 12.13 -3.78
N LEU A 46 -9.81 12.50 -2.52
CA LEU A 46 -8.75 12.81 -1.55
C LEU A 46 -7.86 11.61 -1.22
N LEU A 47 -8.46 10.43 -1.03
CA LEU A 47 -7.73 9.19 -0.76
C LEU A 47 -7.05 8.67 -2.03
N THR A 48 -7.67 8.85 -3.20
CA THR A 48 -7.07 8.46 -4.49
C THR A 48 -5.86 9.31 -4.85
N ALA A 49 -5.86 10.60 -4.49
CA ALA A 49 -4.72 11.49 -4.70
C ALA A 49 -3.48 11.06 -3.87
N GLY A 50 -3.70 10.46 -2.69
CA GLY A 50 -2.63 9.88 -1.87
C GLY A 50 -2.19 8.48 -2.31
N THR A 51 -3.11 7.67 -2.87
CA THR A 51 -2.78 6.35 -3.43
C THR A 51 -2.20 6.41 -4.83
N ARG A 52 -2.33 7.55 -5.55
CA ARG A 52 -1.57 7.83 -6.77
C ARG A 52 -0.13 8.21 -6.45
N THR A 53 0.54 7.38 -5.65
CA THR A 53 1.96 7.11 -5.89
C THR A 53 1.98 6.03 -6.96
N ALA A 54 2.03 6.46 -8.22
CA ALA A 54 2.36 5.67 -9.41
C ALA A 54 1.32 4.69 -10.00
N GLU A 55 0.02 5.02 -10.03
CA GLU A 55 -0.90 4.37 -10.99
C GLU A 55 -1.63 5.45 -11.79
N ALA A 56 -1.08 5.75 -12.96
CA ALA A 56 -1.73 6.55 -13.97
C ALA A 56 -2.96 5.79 -14.48
N GLU A 57 -4.09 6.50 -14.51
CA GLU A 57 -5.28 6.12 -15.24
C GLU A 57 -4.92 6.00 -16.72
N THR A 58 -4.78 4.77 -17.22
CA THR A 58 -4.90 4.50 -18.67
C THR A 58 -6.38 4.43 -19.02
N GLU A 59 -6.97 5.58 -19.30
CA GLU A 59 -7.90 5.64 -20.43
C GLU A 59 -7.09 5.35 -21.69
N ALA A 60 -7.58 4.40 -22.49
CA ALA A 60 -6.90 3.90 -23.66
C ALA A 60 -6.78 4.99 -24.73
N ASP A 61 -5.59 5.58 -24.87
CA ASP A 61 -5.02 5.94 -26.16
C ASP A 61 -3.50 6.07 -26.03
N GLU A 62 -2.78 5.28 -26.83
CA GLU A 62 -1.32 5.21 -26.98
C GLU A 62 -0.47 5.22 -25.69
N ALA A 63 -0.22 4.02 -25.15
CA ALA A 63 0.67 3.78 -24.01
C ALA A 63 2.07 4.43 -24.15
N PRO A 64 2.48 5.28 -23.18
CA PRO A 64 3.88 5.54 -22.92
C PRO A 64 4.23 5.18 -21.46
N GLU A 65 5.14 4.22 -21.33
CA GLU A 65 6.06 4.00 -20.19
C GLU A 65 5.48 4.16 -18.77
N ALA A 66 4.78 3.13 -18.30
CA ALA A 66 4.76 2.82 -16.88
C ALA A 66 6.19 2.53 -16.42
N ALA A 67 6.62 3.22 -15.35
CA ALA A 67 7.85 2.92 -14.63
C ALA A 67 7.91 1.41 -14.37
N ALA A 68 8.93 0.76 -14.94
CA ALA A 68 9.07 -0.69 -14.98
C ALA A 68 9.03 -1.31 -13.57
N VAL A 69 7.83 -1.71 -13.12
CA VAL A 69 7.71 -2.90 -12.30
C VAL A 69 8.18 -4.01 -13.24
N ALA A 70 9.45 -4.39 -13.14
CA ALA A 70 10.01 -5.45 -13.97
C ALA A 70 9.01 -6.58 -13.99
N ALA A 71 8.46 -6.90 -15.16
CA ALA A 71 7.42 -7.91 -15.29
C ALA A 71 7.89 -9.18 -14.57
N LEU A 72 6.99 -9.82 -13.81
CA LEU A 72 7.30 -11.15 -13.30
C LEU A 72 7.73 -12.03 -14.47
N PRO A 73 8.76 -12.87 -14.32
CA PRO A 73 9.11 -13.80 -15.38
C PRO A 73 7.88 -14.62 -15.75
N ALA A 74 7.64 -14.85 -17.05
CA ALA A 74 6.43 -15.57 -17.49
C ALA A 74 6.43 -17.06 -17.06
N ASP A 75 7.60 -17.59 -16.71
CA ASP A 75 7.80 -18.95 -16.23
C ASP A 75 7.64 -19.03 -14.70
N GLU A 76 6.70 -19.86 -14.24
CA GLU A 76 6.41 -20.09 -12.82
C GLU A 76 7.65 -20.57 -12.05
N ALA A 77 8.46 -21.46 -12.63
CA ALA A 77 9.67 -21.93 -11.97
C ALA A 77 10.69 -20.80 -11.77
N ALA A 78 10.84 -19.91 -12.76
CA ALA A 78 11.67 -18.72 -12.65
C ALA A 78 11.11 -17.70 -11.62
N LYS A 79 9.78 -17.50 -11.55
CA LYS A 79 9.14 -16.64 -10.53
C LYS A 79 9.42 -17.17 -9.12
N ASN A 80 9.26 -18.48 -8.94
CA ASN A 80 9.48 -19.15 -7.68
C ASN A 80 10.95 -19.05 -7.25
N ALA A 81 11.88 -19.32 -8.18
CA ALA A 81 13.31 -19.22 -7.91
C ALA A 81 13.74 -17.79 -7.54
N GLU A 82 13.23 -16.77 -8.23
CA GLU A 82 13.52 -15.38 -7.88
C GLU A 82 12.99 -15.04 -6.49
N THR A 83 11.74 -15.41 -6.21
CA THR A 83 11.07 -15.10 -4.95
C THR A 83 11.77 -15.77 -3.77
N LEU A 84 12.15 -17.03 -3.92
CA LEU A 84 12.93 -17.76 -2.91
C LEU A 84 14.26 -17.06 -2.63
N ALA A 85 14.96 -16.59 -3.67
CA ALA A 85 16.21 -15.85 -3.52
C ALA A 85 16.01 -14.48 -2.82
N LEU A 86 14.85 -13.84 -2.98
CA LEU A 86 14.53 -12.60 -2.27
C LEU A 86 14.21 -12.86 -0.79
N ILE A 87 13.43 -13.90 -0.49
CA ILE A 87 13.13 -14.33 0.88
C ILE A 87 14.43 -14.68 1.62
N ASP A 88 15.34 -15.43 1.01
CA ASP A 88 16.63 -15.77 1.61
C ASP A 88 17.47 -14.53 1.96
N LYS A 89 17.47 -13.52 1.09
CA LYS A 89 18.17 -12.26 1.37
C LYS A 89 17.53 -11.47 2.50
N LEU A 90 16.20 -11.50 2.63
CA LEU A 90 15.48 -10.89 3.75
C LEU A 90 15.82 -11.60 5.06
N LEU A 91 15.77 -12.93 5.09
CA LEU A 91 16.10 -13.73 6.27
C LEU A 91 17.57 -13.59 6.70
N ALA A 92 18.49 -13.42 5.75
CA ALA A 92 19.91 -13.21 6.04
C ALA A 92 20.21 -11.88 6.75
N ARG A 93 19.25 -10.95 6.81
CA ARG A 93 19.44 -9.65 7.45
C ARG A 93 19.08 -9.71 8.94
N SER A 94 20.00 -9.25 9.77
CA SER A 94 19.74 -8.99 11.18
C SER A 94 18.90 -7.72 11.36
N GLY A 95 17.91 -7.75 12.24
CA GLY A 95 17.07 -6.59 12.56
C GLY A 95 15.58 -6.73 12.23
N HIS A 96 15.17 -7.83 11.58
CA HIS A 96 13.76 -8.19 11.42
C HIS A 96 13.18 -8.73 12.74
N SER A 97 11.87 -8.56 12.94
CA SER A 97 11.17 -9.21 14.06
C SER A 97 11.12 -10.72 13.86
N ASP A 98 10.96 -11.48 14.95
CA ASP A 98 10.78 -12.93 14.87
C ASP A 98 9.50 -13.28 14.10
N ASP A 99 8.44 -12.49 14.26
CA ASP A 99 7.19 -12.65 13.51
C ASP A 99 7.41 -12.55 11.99
N LEU A 100 8.20 -11.57 11.52
CA LEU A 100 8.50 -11.41 10.10
C LEU A 100 9.39 -12.55 9.59
N ARG A 101 10.30 -13.08 10.41
CA ARG A 101 11.09 -14.25 10.02
C ARG A 101 10.21 -15.48 9.85
N GLN A 102 9.28 -15.70 10.78
CA GLN A 102 8.33 -16.81 10.69
C GLN A 102 7.46 -16.68 9.44
N GLU A 103 6.90 -15.49 9.17
CA GLU A 103 6.11 -15.22 7.96
C GLU A 103 6.91 -15.53 6.68
N LEU A 104 8.18 -15.13 6.63
CA LEU A 104 9.08 -15.44 5.51
C LEU A 104 9.39 -16.93 5.36
N GLU A 105 9.44 -17.68 6.45
CA GLU A 105 9.59 -19.15 6.43
C GLU A 105 8.29 -19.84 5.97
N ASP A 106 7.14 -19.35 6.42
CA ASP A 106 5.82 -19.83 5.99
C ASP A 106 5.65 -19.64 4.47
N TYR A 107 6.04 -18.47 3.94
CA TYR A 107 6.04 -18.22 2.50
C TYR A 107 6.94 -19.17 1.69
N LYS A 108 8.04 -19.69 2.26
CA LYS A 108 8.83 -20.73 1.58
C LYS A 108 8.06 -22.05 1.47
N THR A 109 7.25 -22.36 2.47
CA THR A 109 6.41 -23.56 2.50
C THR A 109 5.32 -23.43 1.45
N ASP A 110 4.59 -22.32 1.42
CA ASP A 110 3.55 -22.03 0.43
C ASP A 110 4.10 -22.09 -1.01
N LEU A 111 5.31 -21.58 -1.21
CA LEU A 111 6.01 -21.62 -2.50
C LEU A 111 6.41 -23.05 -2.91
N ALA A 112 6.76 -23.92 -1.96
CA ALA A 112 7.05 -25.32 -2.21
C ALA A 112 5.79 -26.16 -2.48
N GLU A 113 4.68 -25.79 -1.85
CA GLU A 113 3.36 -26.43 -2.04
C GLU A 113 2.64 -25.93 -3.30
N GLY A 114 3.12 -24.84 -3.91
CA GLY A 114 2.54 -24.25 -5.11
C GLY A 114 1.27 -23.43 -4.82
N GLU A 115 1.07 -23.03 -3.56
CA GLU A 115 -0.05 -22.20 -3.13
C GLU A 115 0.24 -20.69 -3.25
N PHE A 116 1.45 -20.35 -3.69
CA PHE A 116 1.94 -18.99 -3.86
C PHE A 116 1.47 -18.35 -5.17
N LYS A 117 0.89 -17.14 -5.11
CA LYS A 117 0.28 -16.46 -6.26
C LYS A 117 1.13 -15.29 -6.76
N ASP A 118 0.79 -14.78 -7.94
CA ASP A 118 1.42 -13.58 -8.54
C ASP A 118 1.40 -12.34 -7.63
N ALA A 119 0.36 -12.20 -6.80
CA ALA A 119 0.27 -11.14 -5.81
C ALA A 119 1.35 -11.29 -4.72
N ASP A 120 1.59 -12.52 -4.26
CA ASP A 120 2.58 -12.83 -3.23
C ASP A 120 4.01 -12.62 -3.78
N HIS A 121 4.26 -12.99 -5.04
CA HIS A 121 5.52 -12.68 -5.74
C HIS A 121 5.78 -11.18 -5.81
N SER A 122 4.74 -10.41 -6.14
CA SER A 122 4.82 -8.95 -6.20
C SER A 122 5.06 -8.33 -4.82
N TYR A 123 4.41 -8.87 -3.79
CA TYR A 123 4.57 -8.45 -2.40
C TYR A 123 6.01 -8.64 -1.90
N ILE A 124 6.60 -9.83 -2.08
CA ILE A 124 7.99 -10.10 -1.66
C ILE A 124 8.98 -9.16 -2.36
N ARG A 125 8.78 -8.88 -3.65
CA ARG A 125 9.64 -7.94 -4.40
C ARG A 125 9.51 -6.51 -3.89
N ALA A 126 8.29 -6.05 -3.58
CA ALA A 126 8.05 -4.74 -2.99
C ALA A 126 8.64 -4.63 -1.57
N LEU A 127 8.44 -5.66 -0.74
CA LEU A 127 8.98 -5.77 0.61
C LEU A 127 10.51 -5.72 0.60
N TYR A 128 11.14 -6.48 -0.29
CA TYR A 128 12.59 -6.47 -0.48
C TYR A 128 13.11 -5.09 -0.86
N ARG A 129 12.47 -4.38 -1.81
CA ARG A 129 12.87 -3.00 -2.18
C ARG A 129 12.73 -2.03 -1.00
N ARG A 130 11.62 -2.09 -0.28
CA ARG A 130 11.35 -1.20 0.87
C ARG A 130 12.37 -1.38 1.99
N LEU A 131 12.76 -2.62 2.25
CA LEU A 131 13.70 -2.91 3.32
C LEU A 131 15.15 -2.71 2.85
N SER A 132 15.45 -2.90 1.56
CA SER A 132 16.81 -2.81 1.01
C SER A 132 17.24 -1.41 0.52
N GLY A 133 16.30 -0.48 0.37
CA GLY A 133 16.58 0.94 0.14
C GLY A 133 16.91 1.67 1.43
#